data_AF-A0A345VJC6-F1
#
_entry.id   AF-A0A345VJC6-F1
#
_cell.length_a   1.000
_cell.length_b   1.000
_cell.length_c   1.000
_cell.angle_alpha   90.00
_cell.angle_beta   90.00
_cell.angle_gamma   90.00
#
_symmetry.space_group_name_H-M   'P 1'
#
loop_
_entity.id
_entity.type
_entity.pdbx_description
1 polymer ?
#
loop_
_entity_poly.entity_id
_entity_poly.type
_entity_poly.pdbx_seq_one_letter_code
_entity_poly.pdbx_strand_id
1 'polypeptide(L)'
;MNKLGSEFFKAIDQFERGIIGGATWRQVVMVIGIALGVSLATIISLLQLPSVLFWLSLALTVPPAFVYGIKKDEQLKEVITFRLKVQERAYQTEFESEEIHGKFIPEKGTQEWNAPNES
;
A
#
# COMPACT_ATOMS: atom_id res chain seq x y z
N MET A 1 -18.95 -16.45 -9.39
CA MET A 1 -17.67 -17.10 -9.01
C MET A 1 -17.42 -16.80 -7.54
N ASN A 2 -17.33 -17.84 -6.71
CA ASN A 2 -17.33 -17.78 -5.24
C ASN A 2 -16.09 -17.05 -4.67
N LYS A 3 -16.31 -15.86 -4.06
CA LYS A 3 -15.32 -15.12 -3.27
C LYS A 3 -15.46 -15.33 -1.75
N LEU A 4 -16.25 -16.32 -1.33
CA LEU A 4 -16.65 -16.53 0.08
C LEU A 4 -15.55 -17.15 0.96
N GLY A 5 -14.46 -17.68 0.40
CA GLY A 5 -13.36 -18.24 1.21
C GLY A 5 -12.29 -17.21 1.54
N SER A 6 -11.77 -16.51 0.53
CA SER A 6 -10.56 -15.69 0.66
C SER A 6 -10.73 -14.42 1.50
N GLU A 7 -11.90 -13.77 1.44
CA GLU A 7 -12.13 -12.52 2.18
C GLU A 7 -12.41 -12.77 3.68
N PHE A 8 -13.02 -13.92 4.01
CA PHE A 8 -13.34 -14.28 5.39
C PHE A 8 -12.08 -14.67 6.19
N PHE A 9 -11.16 -15.41 5.59
CA PHE A 9 -9.87 -15.70 6.24
C PHE A 9 -9.05 -14.42 6.49
N LYS A 10 -9.08 -13.47 5.56
CA LYS A 10 -8.35 -12.20 5.68
C LYS A 10 -8.89 -11.32 6.81
N ALA A 11 -10.20 -11.27 6.98
CA ALA A 11 -10.83 -10.53 8.08
C ALA A 11 -10.52 -11.13 9.46
N ILE A 12 -10.47 -12.47 9.56
CA ILE A 12 -10.19 -13.18 10.83
C ILE A 12 -8.70 -13.10 11.21
N ASP A 13 -7.79 -13.20 10.24
CA ASP A 13 -6.33 -13.08 10.47
C ASP A 13 -5.93 -11.65 10.93
N GLN A 14 -6.75 -10.65 10.59
CA GLN A 14 -6.50 -9.27 10.97
C GLN A 14 -6.81 -8.98 12.45
N PHE A 15 -7.58 -9.85 13.13
CA PHE A 15 -7.92 -9.72 14.54
C PHE A 15 -6.75 -10.09 15.43
N GLU A 16 -6.09 -9.07 15.99
CA GLU A 16 -5.11 -9.26 17.06
C GLU A 16 -5.80 -9.49 18.40
N ARG A 17 -5.40 -10.55 19.11
CA ARG A 17 -5.92 -10.85 20.44
C ARG A 17 -5.40 -9.81 21.44
N GLY A 18 -6.32 -9.18 22.18
CA GLY A 18 -5.98 -8.27 23.27
C GLY A 18 -5.27 -9.01 24.41
N ILE A 19 -4.22 -8.40 24.97
CA ILE A 19 -3.41 -8.97 26.05
C ILE A 19 -3.77 -8.35 27.40
N ILE A 20 -3.85 -7.01 27.47
CA ILE A 20 -4.12 -6.28 28.72
C ILE A 20 -5.36 -5.41 28.50
N GLY A 21 -6.47 -5.73 29.19
CA GLY A 21 -7.68 -4.89 29.17
C GLY A 21 -8.27 -4.65 27.77
N GLY A 22 -8.00 -5.54 26.80
CA GLY A 22 -8.42 -5.39 25.40
C GLY A 22 -7.41 -4.69 24.49
N ALA A 23 -6.31 -4.14 25.03
CA ALA A 23 -5.24 -3.58 24.22
C ALA A 23 -4.41 -4.69 23.55
N THR A 24 -4.09 -4.52 22.26
CA THR A 24 -3.23 -5.46 21.53
C THR A 24 -1.77 -5.27 21.92
N TRP A 25 -0.92 -6.29 21.69
CA TRP A 25 0.52 -6.17 21.96
C TRP A 25 1.16 -4.94 21.29
N ARG A 26 0.75 -4.66 20.06
CA ARG A 26 1.22 -3.50 19.29
C ARG A 26 0.90 -2.18 19.98
N GLN A 27 -0.30 -2.06 20.56
CA GLN A 27 -0.69 -0.86 21.31
C GLN A 27 0.12 -0.71 22.59
N VAL A 28 0.45 -1.81 23.27
CA VAL A 28 1.35 -1.78 24.44
C VAL A 28 2.74 -1.30 24.04
N VAL A 29 3.30 -1.85 22.95
CA VAL A 29 4.60 -1.42 22.42
C VAL A 29 4.58 0.06 22.00
N MET A 30 3.49 0.51 21.38
CA MET A 30 3.31 1.92 21.03
C MET A 30 3.33 2.84 22.26
N VAL A 31 2.58 2.49 23.30
CA VAL A 31 2.55 3.29 24.55
C VAL A 31 3.94 3.35 25.19
N ILE A 32 4.66 2.23 25.23
CA ILE A 32 6.04 2.18 25.72
C ILE A 32 6.96 3.06 24.86
N GLY A 33 6.87 2.96 23.53
CA GLY A 33 7.67 3.77 22.61
C GLY A 33 7.41 5.28 22.76
N ILE A 34 6.15 5.68 22.95
CA ILE A 34 5.78 7.07 23.20
C ILE A 34 6.30 7.53 24.57
N ALA A 35 6.14 6.71 25.62
CA ALA A 35 6.64 7.02 26.95
C ALA A 35 8.16 7.20 26.96
N LEU A 36 8.89 6.38 26.20
CA LEU A 36 10.32 6.55 25.96
C LEU A 36 10.62 7.86 25.22
N GLY A 37 9.89 8.17 24.15
CA GLY A 37 10.07 9.44 23.43
C GLY A 37 9.85 10.68 24.30
N VAL A 38 8.79 10.68 25.12
CA VAL A 38 8.47 11.78 26.04
C VAL A 38 9.49 11.90 27.15
N SER A 39 9.93 10.79 27.75
CA SER A 39 10.96 10.81 28.79
C SER A 39 12.29 11.32 28.26
N LEU A 40 12.70 10.90 27.06
CA LEU A 40 13.92 11.38 26.41
C LEU A 40 13.84 12.88 26.09
N ALA A 41 12.70 13.33 25.57
CA ALA A 41 12.43 14.75 25.34
C ALA A 41 12.48 15.58 26.64
N THR A 42 11.96 15.03 27.74
CA THR A 42 11.98 15.67 29.06
C THR A 42 13.42 15.81 29.57
N ILE A 43 14.23 14.76 29.46
CA ILE A 43 15.66 14.79 29.85
C ILE A 43 16.42 15.84 29.04
N ILE A 44 16.20 15.89 27.72
CA ILE A 44 16.82 16.88 26.83
C ILE A 44 16.44 18.31 27.26
N SER A 45 15.16 18.52 27.61
CA SER A 45 14.68 19.82 28.07
C SER A 45 15.27 20.21 29.43
N LEU A 46 15.41 19.27 30.36
CA LEU A 46 15.99 19.53 31.69
C LEU A 46 17.48 19.84 31.62
N LEU A 47 18.21 19.21 30.70
CA LEU A 47 19.63 19.44 30.46
C LEU A 47 19.91 20.67 29.56
N GLN A 48 18.87 21.39 29.13
CA GLN A 48 18.97 22.54 28.21
C GLN A 48 19.79 22.23 26.95
N LEU A 49 19.64 21.01 26.43
CA LEU A 49 20.32 20.59 25.20
C LEU A 49 19.75 21.32 23.97
N PRO A 50 20.49 21.35 22.85
CA PRO A 50 20.04 21.99 21.61
C PRO A 50 18.66 21.48 21.14
N SER A 51 17.83 22.41 20.66
CA SER A 51 16.46 22.12 20.20
C SER A 51 16.41 21.09 19.06
N VAL A 52 17.47 21.00 18.24
CA VAL A 52 17.60 19.99 17.19
C VAL A 52 17.50 18.57 17.77
N LEU A 53 18.14 18.32 18.93
CA LEU A 53 18.09 17.00 19.57
C LEU A 53 16.70 16.65 20.09
N PHE A 54 15.97 17.65 20.59
CA PHE A 54 14.58 17.47 21.05
C PHE A 54 13.66 17.04 19.91
N TRP A 55 13.70 17.77 18.79
CA TRP A 55 12.89 17.45 17.62
C TRP A 55 13.28 16.11 17.01
N LEU A 56 14.59 15.82 16.93
CA LEU A 56 15.09 14.54 16.43
C LEU A 56 14.62 13.38 17.32
N SER A 57 14.70 13.52 18.66
CA SER A 57 14.28 12.46 19.57
C SER A 57 12.80 12.16 19.43
N LEU A 58 11.95 13.18 19.34
CA LEU A 58 10.51 12.98 19.17
C LEU A 58 10.18 12.39 17.80
N ALA A 59 10.78 12.92 16.73
CA ALA A 59 10.51 12.47 15.36
C ALA A 59 10.98 11.02 15.11
N LEU A 60 12.04 10.57 15.79
CA LEU A 60 12.54 9.22 15.63
C LEU A 60 11.82 8.19 16.50
N THR A 61 11.20 8.60 17.61
CA THR A 61 10.55 7.67 18.54
C THR A 61 9.04 7.61 18.33
N VAL A 62 8.36 8.76 18.33
CA VAL A 62 6.90 8.83 18.39
C VAL A 62 6.22 8.39 17.08
N PRO A 63 6.56 8.94 15.90
CA PRO A 63 5.95 8.53 14.64
C PRO A 63 6.06 7.03 14.32
N PRO A 64 7.24 6.37 14.39
CA PRO A 64 7.33 4.95 14.08
C PRO A 64 6.59 4.07 15.11
N ALA A 65 6.65 4.43 16.40
CA ALA A 65 5.89 3.72 17.44
C ALA A 65 4.37 3.81 17.20
N PHE A 66 3.89 4.98 16.78
CA PHE A 66 2.48 5.22 16.47
C PHE A 66 2.01 4.47 15.22
N VAL A 67 2.77 4.52 14.13
CA VAL A 67 2.45 3.79 12.88
C VAL A 67 2.41 2.29 13.13
N TYR A 68 3.35 1.76 13.92
CA TYR A 68 3.35 0.37 14.34
C TYR A 68 2.14 0.06 15.25
N GLY A 69 1.81 0.92 16.21
CA GLY A 69 0.68 0.70 17.11
C GLY A 69 -0.68 0.55 16.41
N ILE A 70 -0.91 1.30 15.33
CA ILE A 70 -2.19 1.33 14.60
C ILE A 70 -2.27 0.28 13.49
N LYS A 71 -1.22 -0.54 13.29
CA LYS A 71 -1.18 -1.57 12.23
C LYS A 71 -1.31 -0.98 10.82
N LYS A 72 -0.80 0.24 10.64
CA LYS A 72 -0.77 0.96 9.35
C LYS A 72 0.53 0.73 8.58
N ASP A 73 1.46 -0.01 9.18
CA ASP A 73 2.75 -0.36 8.60
C ASP A 73 2.64 -1.16 7.30
N GLU A 74 1.73 -2.14 7.22
CA GLU A 74 1.52 -2.94 6.02
C GLU A 74 1.03 -2.08 4.84
N GLN A 75 -0.01 -1.27 5.08
CA GLN A 75 -0.57 -0.35 4.08
C GLN A 75 0.44 0.71 3.66
N LEU A 76 1.19 1.26 4.61
CA LEU A 76 2.20 2.27 4.33
C LEU A 76 3.35 1.68 3.49
N LYS A 77 3.78 0.46 3.82
CA LYS A 77 4.80 -0.27 3.06
C LYS A 77 4.35 -0.52 1.63
N GLU A 78 3.11 -0.93 1.40
CA GLU A 78 2.55 -1.10 0.06
C GLU A 78 2.53 0.21 -0.72
N VAL A 79 2.06 1.31 -0.12
CA VAL A 79 2.02 2.63 -0.78
C VAL A 79 3.41 3.14 -1.12
N ILE A 80 4.37 3.02 -0.19
CA ILE A 80 5.76 3.42 -0.41
C ILE A 80 6.37 2.56 -1.53
N THR A 81 6.18 1.24 -1.45
CA THR A 81 6.69 0.31 -2.47
C THR A 81 6.09 0.61 -3.83
N PHE A 82 4.78 0.85 -3.91
CA PHE A 82 4.11 1.24 -5.13
C PHE A 82 4.72 2.51 -5.70
N ARG A 83 4.79 3.61 -4.91
CA ARG A 83 5.36 4.88 -5.37
C ARG A 83 6.81 4.78 -5.83
N LEU A 84 7.64 4.03 -5.12
CA LEU A 84 9.05 3.82 -5.49
C LEU A 84 9.21 2.91 -6.71
N LYS A 85 8.28 1.97 -6.91
CA LYS A 85 8.28 1.03 -8.06
C LYS A 85 7.41 1.50 -9.22
N VAL A 86 6.84 2.71 -9.20
CA VAL A 86 6.29 3.34 -10.40
C VAL A 86 7.47 3.64 -11.32
N GLN A 87 7.90 2.61 -12.04
CA GLN A 87 8.65 2.73 -13.27
C GLN A 87 7.63 2.73 -14.37
N GLU A 88 7.58 3.79 -15.17
CA GLU A 88 6.93 3.78 -16.48
C GLU A 88 7.58 2.65 -17.28
N ARG A 89 6.91 1.50 -17.36
CA ARG A 89 7.31 0.46 -18.28
C ARG A 89 6.87 0.94 -19.64
N ALA A 90 7.79 1.49 -20.42
CA ALA A 90 7.55 1.71 -21.83
C ALA A 90 7.33 0.32 -22.46
N TYR A 91 6.08 0.01 -22.79
CA TYR A 91 5.74 -1.22 -23.48
C TYR A 91 6.15 -1.06 -24.95
N GLN A 92 6.69 -2.10 -25.58
CA GLN A 92 7.09 -2.07 -27.00
C GLN A 92 5.96 -1.61 -27.94
N THR A 93 4.70 -1.71 -27.52
CA THR A 93 3.52 -1.21 -28.23
C THR A 93 3.43 0.32 -28.33
N GLU A 94 4.17 1.09 -27.52
CA GLU A 94 4.19 2.56 -27.59
C GLU A 94 5.23 3.08 -28.61
N PHE A 95 6.28 2.29 -28.90
CA PHE A 95 7.28 2.64 -29.92
C PHE A 95 6.93 2.16 -31.33
N GLU A 96 5.97 1.23 -31.49
CA GLU A 96 5.51 0.72 -32.79
C GLU A 96 4.25 1.43 -33.33
N SER A 97 3.82 2.56 -32.72
CA SER A 97 2.60 3.26 -33.17
C SER A 97 2.80 4.28 -34.31
N GLU A 98 4.04 4.50 -34.75
CA GLU A 98 4.32 5.24 -36.00
C GLU A 98 4.71 4.28 -37.13
N GLU A 99 3.73 3.54 -37.64
CA GLU A 99 3.54 3.25 -39.08
C GLU A 99 2.30 2.36 -39.26
N ILE A 100 1.13 3.00 -39.38
CA ILE A 100 -0.06 2.34 -39.93
C ILE A 100 0.11 2.27 -41.45
N HIS A 101 0.87 1.29 -41.94
CA HIS A 101 0.79 0.82 -43.33
C HIS A 101 0.27 -0.61 -43.34
N GLY A 102 -1.05 -0.75 -43.17
CA GLY A 102 -1.70 -2.05 -43.23
C GLY A 102 -3.15 -2.07 -42.76
N LYS A 103 -3.91 -1.00 -43.01
CA LYS A 103 -5.36 -1.05 -42.84
C LYS A 103 -5.90 -2.03 -43.88
N PHE A 104 -6.36 -3.21 -43.47
CA PHE A 104 -7.08 -4.09 -44.39
C PHE A 104 -8.39 -3.40 -44.76
N ILE A 105 -8.43 -2.83 -45.97
CA ILE A 105 -9.64 -2.27 -46.58
C ILE A 105 -10.26 -3.43 -47.36
N PRO A 106 -11.41 -3.98 -46.95
CA PRO A 106 -12.06 -5.02 -47.73
C PRO A 106 -12.49 -4.45 -49.09
N GLU A 107 -12.10 -5.10 -50.19
CA GLU A 107 -12.51 -4.70 -51.53
C GLU A 107 -14.02 -4.85 -51.69
N LYS A 108 -14.64 -3.85 -52.33
CA LYS A 108 -16.10 -3.75 -52.50
C LYS A 108 -16.58 -4.83 -53.49
N GLY A 109 -17.03 -5.96 -52.96
CA GLY A 109 -17.62 -7.03 -53.78
C GLY A 109 -17.78 -8.39 -53.12
N THR A 110 -17.22 -8.63 -51.93
CA THR A 110 -17.40 -9.92 -51.24
C THR A 110 -18.70 -9.95 -50.45
N GLN A 111 -19.67 -10.73 -50.93
CA GLN A 111 -20.92 -11.02 -50.22
C GLN A 111 -20.76 -12.36 -49.51
N GLU A 112 -20.98 -12.38 -48.20
CA GLU A 112 -20.97 -13.63 -47.42
C GLU A 112 -22.21 -14.46 -47.80
N TRP A 113 -21.98 -15.73 -48.13
CA TRP A 113 -23.03 -16.66 -48.56
C TRP A 113 -23.86 -17.12 -47.35
N ASN A 114 -25.17 -16.83 -47.36
CA ASN A 114 -26.09 -17.38 -46.37
C ASN A 114 -26.56 -18.78 -46.80
N ALA A 115 -26.33 -19.77 -45.94
CA ALA A 115 -26.83 -21.14 -46.14
C ALA A 115 -28.37 -21.15 -46.24
N PRO A 116 -28.97 -21.92 -47.17
CA PRO A 116 -30.42 -21.94 -47.31
C PRO A 116 -31.07 -22.70 -46.15
N ASN A 117 -32.06 -22.04 -45.54
CA ASN A 117 -32.93 -22.59 -44.51
C ASN A 117 -33.73 -23.79 -45.04
N GLU A 118 -33.92 -24.77 -44.17
CA GLU A 118 -34.78 -25.95 -44.32
C GLU A 118 -36.23 -25.57 -44.64
N SER A 119 -36.76 -26.04 -45.78
CA SER A 119 -38.14 -26.54 -45.96
C SER A 119 -38.35 -27.07 -47.38
#